data_AF-A0A532UQY0-F1
#
_entry.id   AF-A0A532UQY0-F1
#
_cell.length_a   1.000
_cell.length_b   1.000
_cell.length_c   1.000
_cell.angle_alpha   90.00
_cell.angle_beta   90.00
_cell.angle_gamma   90.00
#
_symmetry.space_group_name_H-M   'P 1'
#
loop_
_entity.id
_entity.type
_entity.pdbx_description
1 polymer ?
#
loop_
_entity_poly.entity_id
_entity_poly.type
_entity_poly.pdbx_seq_one_letter_code
_entity_poly.pdbx_strand_id
1 'polypeptide(L)'
;MPKLTIDNREVEVADGATILDAAGKLGIEIPTLCFLEVCKPSTSCMVCVVKVEGLVSLVPACATIVRDGMQVESDCNQVHEARKAALELLLSDHLGDCLGPCHTICPAQMNIPLMIRQIAAEKLSDAIATVKEDIALPAVLGRICPKPCERGCRRAAIDEAVSICLLKRYVADVDLQSARPYSPTCKPGRDKRVAIVGAGPAGLATGYYLQQAGYGCTIFDDHEKPGGMLQYGVPEQELPRYVLDNEIALIEKLGVKFLCKTRIGDMLSMESLRRDFDAVFVATGALETADVESMGLKAGSKGIAMDGKTYQTNLPGVFAGGDAVHKRKLAIRAVADGKEAAASIDQYLSGQPVTGPAKPFNTRIGKLKDDEKETFAACGSESPRVTLPEQGDGFTDEQARIEAARCLHCDCRKADDCKLRQHSQSYQARAGRYKGDRRSFTQQVQHPEVIYESGKCIDCGLCVQIAAEAGEKIGLTFVGRGFDVRVAVPFDYSMAQALERAAGKCVAACPTGALAFTG
;
A
#
# COMPACT_ATOMS: atom_id res chain seq x y z
N MET A 1 -5.62 -6.52 -45.51
CA MET A 1 -4.78 -6.55 -44.30
C MET A 1 -3.86 -5.35 -44.35
N PRO A 2 -4.18 -4.25 -43.64
CA PRO A 2 -3.32 -3.08 -43.58
C PRO A 2 -2.02 -3.38 -42.82
N LYS A 3 -0.94 -2.74 -43.27
CA LYS A 3 0.35 -2.70 -42.58
C LYS A 3 0.58 -1.35 -41.94
N LEU A 4 1.10 -1.33 -40.72
CA LEU A 4 1.48 -0.11 -39.99
C LEU A 4 2.75 -0.33 -39.18
N THR A 5 3.34 0.77 -38.72
CA THR A 5 4.45 0.77 -37.77
C THR A 5 4.00 1.39 -36.45
N ILE A 6 4.29 0.73 -35.33
CA ILE A 6 4.10 1.26 -33.97
C ILE A 6 5.45 1.24 -33.25
N ASP A 7 5.94 2.39 -32.80
CA ASP A 7 7.22 2.53 -32.11
C ASP A 7 8.38 1.83 -32.86
N ASN A 8 8.47 2.08 -34.17
CA ASN A 8 9.44 1.50 -35.11
C ASN A 8 9.33 -0.03 -35.32
N ARG A 9 8.20 -0.64 -34.95
CA ARG A 9 7.93 -2.07 -35.17
C ARG A 9 6.78 -2.25 -36.16
N GLU A 10 7.03 -2.94 -37.27
CA GLU A 10 6.02 -3.23 -38.28
C GLU A 10 5.07 -4.34 -37.83
N VAL A 11 3.78 -4.18 -38.13
CA VAL A 11 2.76 -5.20 -37.92
C VAL A 11 1.71 -5.18 -39.03
N GLU A 12 1.18 -6.35 -39.36
CA GLU A 12 0.06 -6.52 -40.27
C GLU A 12 -1.15 -7.02 -39.48
N VAL A 13 -2.32 -6.42 -39.68
CA VAL A 13 -3.55 -6.76 -38.94
C VAL A 13 -4.73 -7.02 -39.89
N ALA A 14 -5.79 -7.61 -39.35
CA ALA A 14 -7.02 -7.82 -40.11
C ALA A 14 -7.69 -6.47 -40.43
N ASP A 15 -8.46 -6.42 -41.52
CA ASP A 15 -9.22 -5.22 -41.86
C ASP A 15 -10.24 -4.92 -40.75
N GLY A 16 -10.32 -3.65 -40.33
CA GLY A 16 -11.17 -3.23 -39.21
C GLY A 16 -10.53 -3.34 -37.82
N ALA A 17 -9.30 -3.84 -37.70
CA ALA A 17 -8.55 -3.80 -36.44
C ALA A 17 -8.23 -2.36 -36.01
N THR A 18 -8.22 -2.13 -34.70
CA THR A 18 -7.83 -0.85 -34.10
C THR A 18 -6.32 -0.76 -33.89
N ILE A 19 -5.80 0.45 -33.62
CA ILE A 19 -4.39 0.62 -33.23
C ILE A 19 -4.10 -0.17 -31.94
N LEU A 20 -5.05 -0.27 -31.01
CA LEU A 20 -4.88 -1.04 -29.79
C LEU A 20 -4.71 -2.54 -30.07
N ASP A 21 -5.48 -3.09 -31.01
CA ASP A 21 -5.34 -4.49 -31.43
C ASP A 21 -3.96 -4.75 -32.07
N ALA A 22 -3.50 -3.82 -32.90
CA ALA A 22 -2.18 -3.88 -33.53
C ALA A 22 -1.04 -3.81 -32.49
N ALA A 23 -1.15 -2.93 -31.50
CA ALA A 23 -0.19 -2.83 -30.40
C ALA A 23 -0.16 -4.12 -29.57
N GLY A 24 -1.33 -4.70 -29.27
CA GLY A 24 -1.46 -5.98 -28.58
C GLY A 24 -0.74 -7.12 -29.32
N LYS A 25 -0.86 -7.18 -30.65
CA LYS A 25 -0.15 -8.17 -31.49
C LYS A 25 1.38 -8.02 -31.43
N LEU A 26 1.88 -6.82 -31.17
CA LEU A 26 3.31 -6.55 -30.97
C LEU A 26 3.78 -6.75 -29.52
N GLY A 27 2.87 -7.00 -28.58
CA GLY A 27 3.17 -6.98 -27.15
C GLY A 27 3.51 -5.57 -26.63
N ILE A 28 3.04 -4.52 -27.31
CA ILE A 28 3.16 -3.13 -26.86
C ILE A 28 1.94 -2.83 -25.97
N GLU A 29 2.18 -2.49 -24.71
CA GLU A 29 1.12 -2.16 -23.77
C GLU A 29 0.69 -0.69 -23.92
N ILE A 30 -0.55 -0.48 -24.37
CA ILE A 30 -1.20 0.84 -24.35
C ILE A 30 -2.25 0.83 -23.22
N PRO A 31 -2.15 1.72 -22.22
CA PRO A 31 -3.02 1.67 -21.04
C PRO A 31 -4.46 2.07 -21.39
N THR A 32 -5.41 1.44 -20.70
CA THR A 32 -6.84 1.69 -20.88
C THR A 32 -7.60 1.65 -19.56
N LEU A 33 -8.61 2.51 -19.41
CA LEU A 33 -9.56 2.47 -18.29
C LEU A 33 -10.97 2.11 -18.77
N CYS A 34 -11.44 2.72 -19.86
CA CYS A 34 -12.80 2.58 -20.36
C CYS A 34 -12.96 1.57 -21.50
N PHE A 35 -12.03 0.60 -21.61
CA PHE A 35 -12.02 -0.41 -22.67
C PHE A 35 -12.14 -1.82 -22.10
N LEU A 36 -12.95 -2.63 -22.77
CA LEU A 36 -13.08 -4.06 -22.58
C LEU A 36 -13.43 -4.66 -23.95
N GLU A 37 -12.81 -5.76 -24.37
CA GLU A 37 -12.93 -6.32 -25.73
C GLU A 37 -14.37 -6.59 -26.17
N VAL A 38 -15.23 -7.02 -25.23
CA VAL A 38 -16.65 -7.30 -25.52
C VAL A 38 -17.51 -6.03 -25.63
N CYS A 39 -17.00 -4.88 -25.20
CA CYS A 39 -17.72 -3.61 -25.20
C CYS A 39 -17.31 -2.72 -26.38
N LYS A 40 -18.22 -1.85 -26.81
CA LYS A 40 -17.88 -0.80 -27.78
C LYS A 40 -16.95 0.22 -27.12
N PRO A 41 -15.86 0.63 -27.79
CA PRO A 41 -14.95 1.65 -27.26
C PRO A 41 -15.67 2.97 -26.96
N SER A 42 -15.65 3.42 -25.71
CA SER A 42 -16.26 4.71 -25.34
C SER A 42 -15.34 5.91 -25.59
N THR A 43 -14.03 5.69 -25.65
CA THR A 43 -12.98 6.73 -25.79
C THR A 43 -12.97 7.82 -24.72
N SER A 44 -13.78 7.68 -23.65
CA SER A 44 -13.98 8.75 -22.66
C SER A 44 -12.78 8.98 -21.74
N CYS A 45 -12.03 7.93 -21.41
CA CYS A 45 -10.92 8.07 -20.46
C CYS A 45 -9.68 8.76 -21.04
N MET A 46 -9.51 8.75 -22.37
CA MET A 46 -8.35 9.31 -23.08
C MET A 46 -6.96 8.79 -22.64
N VAL A 47 -6.88 7.73 -21.84
CA VAL A 47 -5.61 7.13 -21.39
C VAL A 47 -4.92 6.33 -22.51
N CYS A 48 -5.68 5.84 -23.49
CA CYS A 48 -5.16 5.07 -24.63
C CYS A 48 -4.66 5.91 -25.81
N VAL A 49 -4.50 7.23 -25.63
CA VAL A 49 -4.10 8.11 -26.73
C VAL A 49 -2.71 7.76 -27.24
N VAL A 50 -2.53 7.94 -28.55
CA VAL A 50 -1.28 7.78 -29.29
C VAL A 50 -1.14 8.89 -30.31
N LYS A 51 0.09 9.11 -30.77
CA LYS A 51 0.39 10.04 -31.86
C LYS A 51 0.41 9.25 -33.16
N VAL A 52 -0.23 9.81 -34.20
CA VAL A 52 -0.21 9.25 -35.55
C VAL A 52 0.39 10.30 -36.48
N GLU A 53 1.37 9.91 -37.28
CA GLU A 53 2.01 10.82 -38.23
C GLU A 53 0.99 11.43 -39.21
N GLY A 54 1.12 12.73 -39.46
CA GLY A 54 0.19 13.49 -40.32
C GLY A 54 -1.09 13.96 -39.62
N LEU A 55 -1.37 13.53 -38.38
CA LEU A 55 -2.46 14.07 -37.57
C LEU A 55 -1.93 15.09 -36.56
N VAL A 56 -2.66 16.20 -36.40
CA VAL A 56 -2.33 17.25 -35.42
C VAL A 56 -2.68 16.82 -34.00
N SER A 57 -3.83 16.17 -33.83
CA SER A 57 -4.33 15.72 -32.54
C SER A 57 -3.92 14.27 -32.25
N LEU A 58 -3.69 13.97 -30.98
CA LEU A 58 -3.60 12.57 -30.53
C LEU A 58 -4.95 11.88 -30.72
N VAL A 59 -4.91 10.59 -31.03
CA VAL A 59 -6.11 9.78 -31.30
C VAL A 59 -6.20 8.62 -30.31
N PRO A 60 -7.41 8.19 -29.92
CA PRO A 60 -7.58 7.04 -29.04
C PRO A 60 -7.23 5.75 -29.78
N ALA A 61 -6.25 5.00 -29.28
CA ALA A 61 -5.84 3.75 -29.91
C ALA A 61 -6.98 2.70 -29.93
N CYS A 62 -7.84 2.70 -28.92
CA CYS A 62 -8.92 1.72 -28.77
C CYS A 62 -10.07 1.85 -29.78
N ALA A 63 -10.15 2.95 -30.53
CA ALA A 63 -11.23 3.18 -31.49
C ALA A 63 -10.74 3.57 -32.89
N THR A 64 -9.46 3.92 -33.02
CA THR A 64 -8.89 4.34 -34.31
C THR A 64 -8.59 3.10 -35.14
N ILE A 65 -9.29 2.96 -36.27
CA ILE A 65 -9.09 1.86 -37.22
C ILE A 65 -7.77 2.05 -37.96
N VAL A 66 -7.00 0.97 -38.04
CA VAL A 66 -5.72 0.93 -38.76
C VAL A 66 -5.92 1.17 -40.25
N ARG A 67 -5.04 1.97 -40.84
CA ARG A 67 -4.94 2.18 -42.29
C ARG A 67 -3.54 1.77 -42.75
N ASP A 68 -3.45 1.35 -44.00
CA ASP A 68 -2.18 0.96 -44.60
C ASP A 68 -1.19 2.13 -44.60
N GLY A 69 0.07 1.85 -44.26
CA GLY A 69 1.14 2.84 -44.15
C GLY A 69 1.08 3.75 -42.91
N MET A 70 0.18 3.49 -41.96
CA MET A 70 0.08 4.31 -40.74
C MET A 70 1.36 4.22 -39.90
N GLN A 71 1.82 5.36 -39.36
CA GLN A 71 2.94 5.43 -38.43
C GLN A 71 2.45 5.96 -37.09
N VAL A 72 2.67 5.18 -36.02
CA VAL A 72 2.16 5.44 -34.68
C VAL A 72 3.32 5.50 -33.69
N GLU A 73 3.31 6.54 -32.86
CA GLU A 73 4.17 6.65 -31.67
C GLU A 73 3.30 6.53 -30.43
N SER A 74 3.55 5.51 -29.62
CA SER A 74 2.85 5.27 -28.35
C SER A 74 3.68 5.64 -27.12
N ASP A 75 5.00 5.77 -27.30
CA ASP A 75 5.99 6.07 -26.26
C ASP A 75 6.79 7.34 -26.60
N CYS A 76 6.15 8.51 -26.51
CA CYS A 76 6.81 9.80 -26.68
C CYS A 76 6.31 10.84 -25.68
N ASN A 77 7.11 11.87 -25.39
CA ASN A 77 6.80 12.88 -24.37
C ASN A 77 5.40 13.48 -24.50
N GLN A 78 4.95 13.76 -25.73
CA GLN A 78 3.61 14.31 -25.99
C GLN A 78 2.50 13.34 -25.54
N VAL A 79 2.66 12.04 -25.81
CA VAL A 79 1.71 11.00 -25.40
C VAL A 79 1.72 10.84 -23.87
N HIS A 80 2.91 10.80 -23.24
CA HIS A 80 3.03 10.71 -21.78
C HIS A 80 2.36 11.87 -21.06
N GLU A 81 2.60 13.11 -21.49
CA GLU A 81 1.98 14.30 -20.90
C GLU A 81 0.46 14.30 -21.11
N ALA A 82 -0.03 13.87 -22.28
CA ALA A 82 -1.47 13.77 -22.53
C ALA A 82 -2.15 12.71 -21.66
N ARG A 83 -1.54 11.52 -21.51
CA ARG A 83 -2.06 10.44 -20.64
C ARG A 83 -2.07 10.87 -19.17
N LYS A 84 -1.00 11.55 -18.73
CA LYS A 84 -0.92 12.13 -17.39
C LYS A 84 -2.02 13.17 -17.16
N ALA A 85 -2.20 14.10 -18.09
CA ALA A 85 -3.25 15.12 -18.00
C ALA A 85 -4.66 14.49 -17.96
N ALA A 86 -4.90 13.45 -18.77
CA ALA A 86 -6.16 12.70 -18.74
C ALA A 86 -6.41 12.06 -17.37
N LEU A 87 -5.41 11.40 -16.79
CA LEU A 87 -5.51 10.82 -15.44
C LEU A 87 -5.75 11.91 -14.38
N GLU A 88 -5.04 13.03 -14.44
CA GLU A 88 -5.21 14.16 -13.51
C GLU A 88 -6.61 14.79 -13.61
N LEU A 89 -7.22 14.82 -14.80
CA LEU A 89 -8.59 15.27 -14.99
C LEU A 89 -9.61 14.28 -14.42
N LEU A 90 -9.43 12.98 -14.67
CA LEU A 90 -10.28 11.92 -14.09
C LEU A 90 -10.20 11.88 -12.56
N LEU A 91 -9.08 12.34 -11.98
CA LEU A 91 -8.89 12.44 -10.54
C LEU A 91 -9.46 13.72 -9.92
N SER A 92 -9.83 14.72 -10.74
CA SER A 92 -10.16 16.07 -10.25
C SER A 92 -11.44 16.11 -9.41
N ASP A 93 -12.37 15.20 -9.66
CA ASP A 93 -13.63 15.01 -8.92
C ASP A 93 -13.76 13.60 -8.29
N HIS A 94 -12.73 12.75 -8.44
CA HIS A 94 -12.67 11.42 -7.82
C HIS A 94 -12.58 11.52 -6.30
N LEU A 95 -13.60 11.01 -5.62
CA LEU A 95 -13.69 10.99 -4.16
C LEU A 95 -13.53 9.58 -3.59
N GLY A 96 -12.40 9.33 -2.94
CA GLY A 96 -12.13 8.11 -2.20
C GLY A 96 -10.75 8.14 -1.53
N ASP A 97 -10.58 7.38 -0.45
CA ASP A 97 -9.25 7.06 0.06
C ASP A 97 -8.78 5.78 -0.66
N CYS A 98 -7.68 5.81 -1.41
CA CYS A 98 -7.16 4.54 -1.96
C CYS A 98 -6.67 3.66 -0.81
N LEU A 99 -5.91 4.26 0.11
CA LEU A 99 -5.42 3.67 1.34
C LEU A 99 -6.07 4.38 2.52
N GLY A 100 -6.65 3.60 3.44
CA GLY A 100 -7.34 4.14 4.60
C GLY A 100 -6.47 5.08 5.44
N PRO A 101 -7.06 6.07 6.13
CA PRO A 101 -6.27 7.05 6.88
C PRO A 101 -5.47 6.42 8.03
N CYS A 102 -5.99 5.34 8.64
CA CYS A 102 -5.26 4.55 9.63
C CYS A 102 -4.00 3.87 9.06
N HIS A 103 -4.04 3.40 7.80
CA HIS A 103 -2.88 2.85 7.08
C HIS A 103 -1.86 3.97 6.81
N THR A 104 -2.29 5.08 6.21
CA THR A 104 -1.37 6.15 5.78
C THR A 104 -0.69 6.90 6.91
N ILE A 105 -1.31 6.97 8.10
CA ILE A 105 -0.72 7.60 9.29
C ILE A 105 0.17 6.62 10.08
N CYS A 106 0.00 5.31 9.90
CA CYS A 106 0.84 4.31 10.52
C CYS A 106 2.25 4.42 9.93
N PRO A 107 3.31 4.65 10.74
CA PRO A 107 4.66 4.75 10.19
C PRO A 107 5.11 3.51 9.43
N ALA A 108 4.66 2.32 9.84
CA ALA A 108 4.96 1.05 9.17
C ALA A 108 4.07 0.78 7.94
N GLN A 109 3.06 1.63 7.69
CA GLN A 109 2.06 1.49 6.63
C GLN A 109 1.31 0.15 6.69
N MET A 110 0.99 -0.31 7.91
CA MET A 110 0.25 -1.55 8.12
C MET A 110 -1.11 -1.52 7.42
N ASN A 111 -1.47 -2.59 6.72
CA ASN A 111 -2.81 -2.81 6.16
C ASN A 111 -3.87 -3.10 7.25
N ILE A 112 -4.11 -2.08 8.08
CA ILE A 112 -5.06 -2.10 9.19
C ILE A 112 -6.48 -2.47 8.74
N PRO A 113 -7.05 -1.90 7.66
CA PRO A 113 -8.40 -2.25 7.26
C PRO A 113 -8.55 -3.73 6.89
N LEU A 114 -7.56 -4.31 6.19
CA LEU A 114 -7.58 -5.73 5.84
C LEU A 114 -7.49 -6.61 7.09
N MET A 115 -6.56 -6.31 8.01
CA MET A 115 -6.47 -7.01 9.30
C MET A 115 -7.81 -6.98 10.04
N ILE A 116 -8.49 -5.83 10.11
CA ILE A 116 -9.76 -5.73 10.81
C ILE A 116 -10.86 -6.55 10.12
N ARG A 117 -10.95 -6.51 8.78
CA ARG A 117 -11.87 -7.36 8.02
C ARG A 117 -11.62 -8.85 8.28
N GLN A 118 -10.35 -9.28 8.32
CA GLN A 118 -9.98 -10.66 8.60
C GLN A 118 -10.34 -11.08 10.03
N ILE A 119 -10.17 -10.20 11.03
CA ILE A 119 -10.63 -10.45 12.41
C ILE A 119 -12.15 -10.59 12.47
N ALA A 120 -12.89 -9.66 11.84
CA ALA A 120 -14.35 -9.71 11.79
C ALA A 120 -14.87 -10.99 11.11
N ALA A 121 -14.12 -11.50 10.12
CA ALA A 121 -14.40 -12.75 9.42
C ALA A 121 -13.80 -14.00 10.10
N GLU A 122 -13.24 -13.87 11.31
CA GLU A 122 -12.62 -14.96 12.09
C GLU A 122 -11.43 -15.65 11.39
N LYS A 123 -10.82 -14.98 10.42
CA LYS A 123 -9.64 -15.43 9.68
C LYS A 123 -8.35 -14.99 10.37
N LEU A 124 -8.13 -15.45 11.60
CA LEU A 124 -7.01 -14.97 12.44
C LEU A 124 -5.63 -15.29 11.85
N SER A 125 -5.47 -16.43 11.18
CA SER A 125 -4.23 -16.78 10.47
C SER A 125 -3.90 -15.81 9.34
N ASP A 126 -4.92 -15.38 8.58
CA ASP A 126 -4.73 -14.39 7.53
C ASP A 126 -4.48 -13.00 8.14
N ALA A 127 -5.16 -12.67 9.25
CA ALA A 127 -4.96 -11.41 9.96
C ALA A 127 -3.51 -11.25 10.46
N ILE A 128 -2.92 -12.28 11.05
CA ILE A 128 -1.53 -12.19 11.51
C ILE A 128 -0.56 -12.12 10.34
N ALA A 129 -0.83 -12.84 9.24
CA ALA A 129 -0.02 -12.76 8.03
C ALA A 129 0.00 -11.32 7.48
N THR A 130 -1.16 -10.67 7.36
CA THR A 130 -1.30 -9.26 6.98
C THR A 130 -0.51 -8.33 7.90
N VAL A 131 -0.59 -8.54 9.22
CA VAL A 131 0.14 -7.72 10.18
C VAL A 131 1.65 -7.90 10.04
N LYS A 132 2.12 -9.14 9.91
CA LYS A 132 3.55 -9.50 9.83
C LYS A 132 4.18 -9.19 8.48
N GLU A 133 3.40 -8.88 7.45
CA GLU A 133 3.88 -8.28 6.20
C GLU A 133 4.44 -6.87 6.42
N ASP A 134 3.84 -6.11 7.34
CA ASP A 134 4.17 -4.70 7.57
C ASP A 134 4.88 -4.42 8.91
N ILE A 135 4.79 -5.34 9.87
CA ILE A 135 5.34 -5.17 11.22
C ILE A 135 6.09 -6.43 11.66
N ALA A 136 7.39 -6.28 11.94
CA ALA A 136 8.23 -7.38 12.43
C ALA A 136 8.00 -7.77 13.90
N LEU A 137 7.47 -6.84 14.71
CA LEU A 137 7.27 -6.99 16.16
C LEU A 137 5.81 -6.64 16.57
N PRO A 138 4.80 -7.32 16.03
CA PRO A 138 3.40 -6.96 16.25
C PRO A 138 2.92 -7.11 17.69
N ALA A 139 3.37 -8.11 18.45
CA ALA A 139 2.96 -8.34 19.84
C ALA A 139 3.55 -7.27 20.77
N VAL A 140 4.83 -6.91 20.59
CA VAL A 140 5.47 -5.78 21.28
C VAL A 140 4.72 -4.49 20.96
N LEU A 141 4.52 -4.18 19.67
CA LEU A 141 3.86 -2.95 19.26
C LEU A 141 2.35 -2.96 19.59
N GLY A 142 1.74 -4.11 19.90
CA GLY A 142 0.38 -4.19 20.42
C GLY A 142 0.25 -3.59 21.83
N ARG A 143 1.36 -3.50 22.56
CA ARG A 143 1.44 -3.03 23.95
C ARG A 143 1.93 -1.59 24.05
N ILE A 144 3.03 -1.27 23.35
CA ILE A 144 3.74 0.01 23.55
C ILE A 144 3.52 1.04 22.43
N CYS A 145 2.71 0.73 21.41
CA CYS A 145 2.53 1.65 20.31
C CYS A 145 1.74 2.90 20.76
N PRO A 146 2.15 4.10 20.33
CA PRO A 146 1.45 5.37 20.61
C PRO A 146 0.15 5.55 19.78
N LYS A 147 -0.29 4.50 19.09
CA LYS A 147 -1.58 4.40 18.37
C LYS A 147 -1.87 5.56 17.40
N PRO A 148 -0.93 5.98 16.52
CA PRO A 148 -1.18 7.07 15.57
C PRO A 148 -2.34 6.73 14.61
N CYS A 149 -2.53 5.44 14.31
CA CYS A 149 -3.64 4.93 13.52
C CYS A 149 -5.02 5.23 14.12
N GLU A 150 -5.16 5.21 15.45
CA GLU A 150 -6.41 5.52 16.13
C GLU A 150 -6.70 7.03 16.07
N ARG A 151 -5.66 7.87 16.13
CA ARG A 151 -5.79 9.33 15.93
C ARG A 151 -6.24 9.71 14.52
N GLY A 152 -5.88 8.90 13.53
CA GLY A 152 -6.29 9.07 12.13
C GLY A 152 -7.60 8.35 11.79
N CYS A 153 -8.23 7.64 12.72
CA CYS A 153 -9.44 6.88 12.45
C CYS A 153 -10.62 7.82 12.17
N ARG A 154 -11.31 7.65 11.02
CA ARG A 154 -12.47 8.49 10.67
C ARG A 154 -13.60 8.39 11.68
N ARG A 155 -13.75 7.22 12.31
CA ARG A 155 -14.77 6.97 13.33
C ARG A 155 -14.64 7.87 14.56
N ALA A 156 -13.44 8.35 14.88
CA ALA A 156 -13.22 9.30 15.97
C ALA A 156 -13.95 10.64 15.79
N ALA A 157 -14.40 10.97 14.57
CA ALA A 157 -15.19 12.16 14.30
C ALA A 157 -16.72 11.93 14.38
N ILE A 158 -17.14 10.69 14.70
CA ILE A 158 -18.53 10.26 14.82
C ILE A 158 -18.81 9.91 16.29
N ASP A 159 -18.08 8.92 16.81
CA ASP A 159 -18.11 8.51 18.22
C ASP A 159 -16.68 8.34 18.77
N GLU A 160 -16.09 7.15 18.66
CA GLU A 160 -14.78 6.80 19.17
C GLU A 160 -14.00 5.96 18.16
N ALA A 161 -12.68 6.18 18.09
CA ALA A 161 -11.80 5.42 17.23
C ALA A 161 -11.92 3.90 17.48
N VAL A 162 -11.77 3.11 16.42
CA VAL A 162 -11.56 1.66 16.55
C VAL A 162 -10.26 1.42 17.32
N SER A 163 -10.27 0.46 18.24
CA SER A 163 -9.14 0.05 19.07
C SER A 163 -8.14 -0.81 18.29
N ILE A 164 -7.60 -0.22 17.22
CA ILE A 164 -6.70 -0.85 16.25
C ILE A 164 -5.49 -1.48 16.96
N CYS A 165 -4.94 -0.82 17.98
CA CYS A 165 -3.77 -1.35 18.69
C CYS A 165 -4.11 -2.62 19.48
N LEU A 166 -5.29 -2.68 20.08
CA LEU A 166 -5.77 -3.85 20.83
C LEU A 166 -6.16 -4.99 19.89
N LEU A 167 -6.78 -4.71 18.73
CA LEU A 167 -7.06 -5.72 17.70
C LEU A 167 -5.76 -6.35 17.17
N LYS A 168 -4.73 -5.54 16.91
CA LYS A 168 -3.41 -6.05 16.53
C LYS A 168 -2.78 -6.88 17.66
N ARG A 169 -2.86 -6.41 18.91
CA ARG A 169 -2.37 -7.16 20.08
C ARG A 169 -3.06 -8.52 20.17
N TYR A 170 -4.39 -8.55 20.06
CA TYR A 170 -5.18 -9.78 20.12
C TYR A 170 -4.70 -10.82 19.09
N VAL A 171 -4.62 -10.44 17.81
CA VAL A 171 -4.17 -11.36 16.76
C VAL A 171 -2.72 -11.81 16.96
N ALA A 172 -1.84 -10.90 17.39
CA ALA A 172 -0.45 -11.24 17.67
C ALA A 172 -0.30 -12.16 18.88
N ASP A 173 -1.08 -11.98 19.94
CA ASP A 173 -1.05 -12.81 21.13
C ASP A 173 -1.60 -14.22 20.84
N VAL A 174 -2.70 -14.33 20.06
CA VAL A 174 -3.23 -15.62 19.58
C VAL A 174 -2.19 -16.38 18.77
N ASP A 175 -1.50 -15.70 17.84
CA ASP A 175 -0.44 -16.31 17.04
C ASP A 175 0.75 -16.76 17.88
N LEU A 176 1.22 -15.90 18.81
CA LEU A 176 2.38 -16.17 19.66
C LEU A 176 2.15 -17.37 20.60
N GLN A 177 0.91 -17.57 21.04
CA GLN A 177 0.49 -18.70 21.88
C GLN A 177 0.14 -19.96 21.09
N SER A 178 0.04 -19.86 19.77
CA SER A 178 -0.29 -21.01 18.92
C SER A 178 0.84 -22.03 18.89
N ALA A 179 0.50 -23.31 18.63
CA ALA A 179 1.50 -24.37 18.47
C ALA A 179 2.41 -24.15 17.25
N ARG A 180 1.98 -23.35 16.27
CA ARG A 180 2.71 -23.04 15.04
C ARG A 180 2.52 -21.56 14.69
N PRO A 181 3.23 -20.65 15.38
CA PRO A 181 3.16 -19.23 15.07
C PRO A 181 3.54 -18.96 13.61
N TYR A 182 2.87 -17.99 12.99
CA TYR A 182 3.10 -17.61 11.61
C TYR A 182 4.56 -17.19 11.40
N SER A 183 5.14 -17.75 10.35
CA SER A 183 6.47 -17.44 9.88
C SER A 183 6.37 -17.05 8.40
N PRO A 184 6.88 -15.88 7.99
CA PRO A 184 6.82 -15.45 6.60
C PRO A 184 7.64 -16.36 5.68
N THR A 185 7.20 -16.47 4.43
CA THR A 185 7.97 -17.15 3.39
C THR A 185 9.22 -16.33 3.04
N CYS A 186 10.39 -16.97 3.08
CA CYS A 186 11.63 -16.37 2.62
C CYS A 186 11.89 -16.71 1.15
N LYS A 187 12.37 -15.73 0.38
CA LYS A 187 12.88 -15.96 -0.98
C LYS A 187 14.10 -16.90 -0.93
N PRO A 188 14.43 -17.57 -2.04
CA PRO A 188 15.66 -18.36 -2.12
C PRO A 188 16.88 -17.56 -1.66
N GLY A 189 17.77 -18.24 -0.93
CA GLY A 189 18.98 -17.62 -0.41
C GLY A 189 19.83 -17.00 -1.51
N ARG A 190 20.34 -15.80 -1.24
CA ARG A 190 21.27 -15.06 -2.08
C ARG A 190 22.66 -15.16 -1.48
N ASP A 191 23.68 -15.13 -2.33
CA ASP A 191 25.09 -15.09 -1.91
C ASP A 191 25.53 -13.66 -1.54
N LYS A 192 24.75 -13.04 -0.65
CA LYS A 192 24.94 -11.66 -0.18
C LYS A 192 24.62 -11.57 1.30
N ARG A 193 25.49 -10.89 2.05
CA ARG A 193 25.43 -10.80 3.51
C ARG A 193 25.33 -9.36 3.98
N VAL A 194 24.54 -9.14 5.03
CA VAL A 194 24.32 -7.81 5.62
C VAL A 194 24.67 -7.81 7.10
N ALA A 195 25.52 -6.88 7.51
CA ALA A 195 25.78 -6.58 8.91
C ALA A 195 24.78 -5.53 9.40
N ILE A 196 24.17 -5.77 10.55
CA ILE A 196 23.21 -4.88 11.18
C ILE A 196 23.78 -4.52 12.55
N VAL A 197 24.04 -3.24 12.80
CA VAL A 197 24.65 -2.76 14.04
C VAL A 197 23.55 -2.18 14.94
N GLY A 198 23.25 -2.88 16.03
CA GLY A 198 22.18 -2.60 16.98
C GLY A 198 21.01 -3.59 16.85
N ALA A 199 20.67 -4.28 17.93
CA ALA A 199 19.55 -5.22 18.06
C ALA A 199 18.29 -4.56 18.65
N GLY A 200 18.12 -3.25 18.48
CA GLY A 200 16.89 -2.55 18.79
C GLY A 200 15.77 -2.78 17.75
N PRO A 201 14.61 -2.13 17.88
CA PRO A 201 13.47 -2.32 16.98
C PRO A 201 13.80 -2.15 15.49
N ALA A 202 14.64 -1.17 15.14
CA ALA A 202 15.04 -0.91 13.76
C ALA A 202 15.95 -2.01 13.20
N GLY A 203 16.92 -2.49 13.98
CA GLY A 203 17.80 -3.58 13.56
C GLY A 203 17.06 -4.92 13.44
N LEU A 204 16.21 -5.24 14.42
CA LEU A 204 15.34 -6.42 14.37
C LEU A 204 14.43 -6.42 13.14
N ALA A 205 13.78 -5.28 12.86
CA ALA A 205 12.96 -5.13 11.66
C ALA A 205 13.77 -5.27 10.38
N THR A 206 14.95 -4.66 10.31
CA THR A 206 15.84 -4.76 9.13
C THR A 206 16.24 -6.21 8.87
N GLY A 207 16.64 -6.94 9.91
CA GLY A 207 16.98 -8.36 9.82
C GLY A 207 15.80 -9.21 9.36
N TYR A 208 14.61 -8.96 9.92
CA TYR A 208 13.38 -9.64 9.53
C TYR A 208 13.05 -9.52 8.03
N TYR A 209 13.14 -8.30 7.46
CA TYR A 209 12.82 -8.08 6.05
C TYR A 209 13.93 -8.53 5.08
N LEU A 210 15.19 -8.31 5.43
CA LEU A 210 16.31 -8.76 4.58
C LEU A 210 16.44 -10.28 4.54
N GLN A 211 16.17 -10.96 5.66
CA GLN A 211 16.12 -12.42 5.71
C GLN A 211 15.02 -12.97 4.78
N GLN A 212 13.83 -12.36 4.77
CA GLN A 212 12.76 -12.70 3.82
C GLN A 212 13.16 -12.43 2.36
N ALA A 213 13.97 -11.41 2.09
CA ALA A 213 14.48 -11.12 0.75
C ALA A 213 15.59 -12.11 0.30
N GLY A 214 16.04 -12.99 1.19
CA GLY A 214 17.02 -14.06 0.92
C GLY A 214 18.45 -13.71 1.34
N TYR A 215 18.68 -12.60 2.03
CA TYR A 215 20.02 -12.18 2.44
C TYR A 215 20.45 -12.80 3.78
N GLY A 216 21.72 -13.18 3.89
CA GLY A 216 22.28 -13.64 5.16
C GLY A 216 22.51 -12.47 6.12
N CYS A 217 21.73 -12.39 7.20
CA CYS A 217 21.80 -11.26 8.15
C CYS A 217 22.54 -11.62 9.43
N THR A 218 23.40 -10.72 9.91
CA THR A 218 24.03 -10.81 11.24
C THR A 218 23.84 -9.49 11.99
N ILE A 219 23.17 -9.55 13.14
CA ILE A 219 22.95 -8.44 14.05
C ILE A 219 24.02 -8.44 15.11
N PHE A 220 24.75 -7.33 15.24
CA PHE A 220 25.75 -7.06 16.26
C PHE A 220 25.14 -6.12 17.31
N ASP A 221 25.31 -6.42 18.59
CA ASP A 221 24.86 -5.55 19.68
C ASP A 221 25.86 -5.56 20.83
N ASP A 222 26.06 -4.42 21.48
CA ASP A 222 27.01 -4.29 22.59
C ASP A 222 26.45 -4.81 23.92
N HIS A 223 25.13 -4.93 24.04
CA HIS A 223 24.46 -5.47 25.21
C HIS A 223 24.43 -7.01 25.19
N GLU A 224 24.09 -7.60 26.33
CA GLU A 224 24.02 -9.05 26.50
C GLU A 224 22.82 -9.69 25.77
N LYS A 225 21.67 -9.02 25.77
CA LYS A 225 20.43 -9.52 25.17
C LYS A 225 19.96 -8.57 24.06
N PRO A 226 19.44 -9.11 22.95
CA PRO A 226 18.81 -8.29 21.91
C PRO A 226 17.54 -7.61 22.42
N GLY A 227 17.07 -6.60 21.70
CA GLY A 227 15.84 -5.84 21.98
C GLY A 227 16.07 -4.34 22.19
N GLY A 228 17.31 -3.91 22.48
CA GLY A 228 17.66 -2.50 22.70
C GLY A 228 16.76 -1.84 23.75
N MET A 229 16.23 -0.65 23.45
CA MET A 229 15.33 0.06 24.40
C MET A 229 14.06 -0.72 24.76
N LEU A 230 13.61 -1.69 23.96
CA LEU A 230 12.50 -2.57 24.34
C LEU A 230 12.89 -3.44 25.55
N GLN A 231 14.13 -3.93 25.56
CA GLN A 231 14.68 -4.80 26.60
C GLN A 231 15.13 -4.00 27.83
N TYR A 232 15.78 -2.85 27.61
CA TYR A 232 16.49 -2.12 28.66
C TYR A 232 15.78 -0.84 29.13
N GLY A 233 14.83 -0.32 28.36
CA GLY A 233 14.18 0.97 28.63
C GLY A 233 12.68 0.92 28.91
N VAL A 234 11.98 -0.12 28.47
CA VAL A 234 10.53 -0.28 28.71
C VAL A 234 10.31 -1.12 29.98
N PRO A 235 9.47 -0.68 30.93
CA PRO A 235 9.11 -1.47 32.11
C PRO A 235 8.46 -2.81 31.76
N GLU A 236 8.75 -3.86 32.54
CA GLU A 236 8.23 -5.21 32.28
C GLU A 236 6.70 -5.30 32.42
N GLN A 237 6.09 -4.42 33.22
CA GLN A 237 4.64 -4.29 33.36
C GLN A 237 3.98 -3.78 32.07
N GLU A 238 4.69 -2.98 31.26
CA GLU A 238 4.22 -2.49 29.97
C GLU A 238 4.55 -3.48 28.84
N LEU A 239 5.75 -4.08 28.90
CA LEU A 239 6.22 -5.07 27.94
C LEU A 239 6.81 -6.29 28.65
N PRO A 240 6.03 -7.36 28.83
CA PRO A 240 6.52 -8.59 29.44
C PRO A 240 7.68 -9.19 28.64
N ARG A 241 8.75 -9.63 29.32
CA ARG A 241 9.98 -10.10 28.65
C ARG A 241 9.74 -11.30 27.75
N TYR A 242 8.85 -12.23 28.16
CA TYR A 242 8.50 -13.38 27.34
C TYR A 242 7.93 -13.00 25.96
N VAL A 243 7.21 -11.87 25.85
CA VAL A 243 6.64 -11.40 24.57
C VAL A 243 7.78 -10.96 23.65
N LEU A 244 8.69 -10.14 24.17
CA LEU A 244 9.86 -9.67 23.43
C LEU A 244 10.78 -10.83 23.03
N ASP A 245 11.09 -11.71 23.97
CA ASP A 245 11.96 -12.87 23.75
C ASP A 245 11.38 -13.79 22.66
N ASN A 246 10.07 -14.05 22.67
CA ASN A 246 9.42 -14.88 21.65
C ASN A 246 9.43 -14.23 20.25
N GLU A 247 9.20 -12.93 20.13
CA GLU A 247 9.28 -12.26 18.82
C GLU A 247 10.71 -12.22 18.27
N ILE A 248 11.71 -12.03 19.14
CA ILE A 248 13.13 -12.12 18.75
C ILE A 248 13.49 -13.55 18.34
N ALA A 249 13.02 -14.56 19.07
CA ALA A 249 13.26 -15.97 18.74
C ALA A 249 12.65 -16.34 17.37
N LEU A 250 11.52 -15.74 16.98
CA LEU A 250 10.97 -15.91 15.62
C LEU A 250 11.90 -15.32 14.55
N ILE A 251 12.52 -14.15 14.80
CA ILE A 251 13.49 -13.54 13.89
C ILE A 251 14.76 -14.40 13.79
N GLU A 252 15.23 -14.95 14.91
CA GLU A 252 16.35 -15.90 14.92
C GLU A 252 16.01 -17.18 14.13
N LYS A 253 14.80 -17.74 14.32
CA LYS A 253 14.31 -18.92 13.61
C LYS A 253 14.19 -18.71 12.09
N LEU A 254 13.98 -17.48 11.63
CA LEU A 254 14.03 -17.13 10.21
C LEU A 254 15.46 -17.23 9.62
N GLY A 255 16.49 -17.21 10.47
CA GLY A 255 17.90 -17.37 10.09
C GLY A 255 18.78 -16.15 10.37
N VAL A 256 18.25 -15.12 11.03
CA VAL A 256 19.05 -13.97 11.47
C VAL A 256 19.98 -14.40 12.60
N LYS A 257 21.29 -14.12 12.46
CA LYS A 257 22.29 -14.43 13.49
C LYS A 257 22.46 -13.26 14.43
N PHE A 258 22.64 -13.54 15.73
CA PHE A 258 22.91 -12.53 16.74
C PHE A 258 24.33 -12.68 17.30
N LEU A 259 25.08 -11.59 17.33
CA LEU A 259 26.39 -11.45 17.95
C LEU A 259 26.33 -10.33 18.99
N CYS A 260 25.80 -10.67 20.16
CA CYS A 260 25.72 -9.78 21.32
C CYS A 260 27.10 -9.56 21.98
N LYS A 261 27.17 -8.65 22.96
CA LYS A 261 28.42 -8.26 23.65
C LYS A 261 29.54 -7.81 22.69
N THR A 262 29.15 -7.26 21.54
CA THR A 262 30.05 -6.87 20.45
C THR A 262 29.80 -5.42 20.08
N ARG A 263 30.62 -4.52 20.63
CA ARG A 263 30.60 -3.09 20.31
C ARG A 263 31.39 -2.82 19.03
N ILE A 264 30.75 -2.15 18.07
CA ILE A 264 31.41 -1.66 16.85
C ILE A 264 32.14 -0.36 17.18
N GLY A 265 33.40 -0.25 16.76
CA GLY A 265 34.33 0.81 17.13
C GLY A 265 35.48 0.33 18.02
N ASP A 266 35.31 -0.79 18.73
CA ASP A 266 36.34 -1.39 19.58
C ASP A 266 37.18 -2.41 18.77
N MET A 267 36.81 -3.70 18.82
CA MET A 267 37.51 -4.78 18.11
C MET A 267 37.08 -4.93 16.64
N LEU A 268 35.89 -4.44 16.28
CA LEU A 268 35.36 -4.46 14.92
C LEU A 268 35.11 -3.04 14.45
N SER A 269 35.79 -2.63 13.38
CA SER A 269 35.62 -1.30 12.77
C SER A 269 34.57 -1.31 11.65
N MET A 270 34.02 -0.15 11.31
CA MET A 270 33.15 0.00 10.14
C MET A 270 33.83 -0.47 8.84
N GLU A 271 35.14 -0.27 8.71
CA GLU A 271 35.93 -0.76 7.59
C GLU A 271 35.95 -2.30 7.52
N SER A 272 36.16 -2.96 8.67
CA SER A 272 36.12 -4.43 8.72
C SER A 272 34.74 -4.98 8.34
N LEU A 273 33.66 -4.36 8.81
CA LEU A 273 32.29 -4.75 8.44
C LEU A 273 32.04 -4.60 6.93
N ARG A 274 32.48 -3.48 6.33
CA ARG A 274 32.32 -3.25 4.88
C ARG A 274 33.18 -4.14 4.00
N ARG A 275 34.26 -4.70 4.54
CA ARG A 275 35.08 -5.72 3.86
C ARG A 275 34.42 -7.09 3.92
N ASP A 276 33.85 -7.43 5.06
CA ASP A 276 33.36 -8.78 5.33
C ASP A 276 31.87 -8.96 4.96
N PHE A 277 31.12 -7.88 4.78
CA PHE A 277 29.70 -7.88 4.39
C PHE A 277 29.45 -6.99 3.17
N ASP A 278 28.44 -7.33 2.38
CA ASP A 278 28.09 -6.60 1.15
C ASP A 278 27.34 -5.29 1.43
N ALA A 279 26.69 -5.19 2.61
CA ALA A 279 26.08 -3.96 3.10
C ALA A 279 26.08 -3.91 4.63
N VAL A 280 26.00 -2.69 5.17
CA VAL A 280 25.90 -2.43 6.61
C VAL A 280 24.70 -1.54 6.90
N PHE A 281 23.91 -1.87 7.92
CA PHE A 281 22.87 -1.01 8.46
C PHE A 281 23.19 -0.61 9.91
N VAL A 282 23.16 0.68 10.23
CA VAL A 282 23.48 1.22 11.55
C VAL A 282 22.22 1.71 12.26
N ALA A 283 21.92 1.10 13.41
CA ALA A 283 20.74 1.35 14.24
C ALA A 283 21.06 1.19 15.75
N THR A 284 22.18 1.75 16.19
CA THR A 284 22.75 1.67 17.54
C THR A 284 22.01 2.46 18.62
N GLY A 285 20.88 3.08 18.30
CA GLY A 285 20.25 4.07 19.18
C GLY A 285 20.92 5.44 19.07
N ALA A 286 20.55 6.37 19.96
CA ALA A 286 21.07 7.73 19.93
C ALA A 286 22.60 7.75 20.14
N LEU A 287 23.31 8.44 19.24
CA LEU A 287 24.76 8.60 19.26
C LEU A 287 25.14 10.06 19.44
N GLU A 288 26.26 10.32 20.11
CA GLU A 288 26.89 11.63 20.13
C GLU A 288 27.73 11.83 18.85
N THR A 289 28.09 13.08 18.56
CA THR A 289 28.85 13.42 17.33
C THR A 289 30.18 12.66 17.26
N ALA A 290 30.89 12.56 18.39
CA ALA A 290 32.16 11.84 18.46
C ALA A 290 32.02 10.34 18.14
N ASP A 291 30.92 9.70 18.58
CA ASP A 291 30.66 8.29 18.27
C ASP A 291 30.44 8.09 16.77
N VAL A 292 29.63 8.95 16.14
CA VAL A 292 29.36 8.90 14.70
C VAL A 292 30.66 9.08 13.89
N GLU A 293 31.47 10.07 14.25
CA GLU A 293 32.73 10.36 13.57
C GLU A 293 33.76 9.24 13.77
N SER A 294 33.78 8.59 14.94
CA SER A 294 34.65 7.43 15.19
C SER A 294 34.36 6.25 14.25
N MET A 295 33.14 6.13 13.74
CA MET A 295 32.74 5.12 12.75
C MET A 295 33.07 5.54 11.30
N GLY A 296 33.64 6.72 11.08
CA GLY A 296 33.88 7.30 9.75
C GLY A 296 32.61 7.81 9.06
N LEU A 297 31.51 7.96 9.81
CA LEU A 297 30.24 8.47 9.33
C LEU A 297 30.18 9.99 9.51
N LYS A 298 29.43 10.66 8.63
CA LYS A 298 29.19 12.10 8.77
C LYS A 298 28.11 12.34 9.82
N ALA A 299 28.42 13.15 10.83
CA ALA A 299 27.42 13.62 11.79
C ALA A 299 26.47 14.66 11.15
N GLY A 300 25.19 14.51 11.43
CA GLY A 300 24.15 15.50 11.18
C GLY A 300 23.73 16.21 12.47
N SER A 301 22.73 17.08 12.41
CA SER A 301 22.29 17.87 13.57
C SER A 301 21.63 17.06 14.70
N LYS A 302 21.30 15.78 14.47
CA LYS A 302 20.48 14.95 15.38
C LYS A 302 20.92 13.49 15.48
N GLY A 303 22.09 13.14 14.92
CA GLY A 303 22.58 11.78 14.75
C GLY A 303 23.36 11.64 13.44
N ILE A 304 23.44 10.43 12.87
CA ILE A 304 24.09 10.15 11.59
C ILE A 304 23.39 10.92 10.45
N ALA A 305 24.17 11.61 9.62
CA ALA A 305 23.66 12.21 8.39
C ALA A 305 23.40 11.13 7.31
N MET A 306 22.17 11.07 6.80
CA MET A 306 21.78 10.15 5.74
C MET A 306 20.76 10.78 4.78
N ASP A 307 20.59 10.19 3.61
CA ASP A 307 19.54 10.56 2.66
C ASP A 307 18.17 10.06 3.14
N GLY A 308 17.26 10.98 3.44
CA GLY A 308 15.96 10.67 4.04
C GLY A 308 14.99 9.86 3.17
N LYS A 309 15.34 9.56 1.91
CA LYS A 309 14.54 8.72 1.01
C LYS A 309 15.11 7.31 0.92
N THR A 310 16.43 7.18 0.87
CA THR A 310 17.17 5.94 0.57
C THR A 310 17.91 5.36 1.76
N TYR A 311 17.97 6.09 2.89
CA TYR A 311 18.72 5.71 4.10
C TYR A 311 20.24 5.62 3.92
N GLN A 312 20.77 5.98 2.74
CA GLN A 312 22.20 5.93 2.45
C GLN A 312 22.97 6.99 3.24
N THR A 313 24.13 6.61 3.77
CA THR A 313 25.06 7.51 4.46
C THR A 313 26.11 8.07 3.48
N ASN A 314 27.14 8.75 4.01
CA ASN A 314 28.30 9.16 3.22
C ASN A 314 29.19 7.99 2.76
N LEU A 315 29.05 6.80 3.35
CA LEU A 315 29.85 5.63 3.01
C LEU A 315 29.08 4.70 2.05
N PRO A 316 29.64 4.33 0.89
CA PRO A 316 29.02 3.37 -0.02
C PRO A 316 28.76 2.03 0.66
N GLY A 317 27.54 1.51 0.48
CA GLY A 317 27.07 0.25 1.09
C GLY A 317 26.66 0.38 2.55
N VAL A 318 26.68 1.59 3.14
CA VAL A 318 26.28 1.82 4.54
C VAL A 318 25.01 2.66 4.61
N PHE A 319 24.04 2.13 5.34
CA PHE A 319 22.73 2.70 5.59
C PHE A 319 22.54 2.95 7.08
N ALA A 320 21.69 3.90 7.47
CA ALA A 320 21.42 4.19 8.88
C ALA A 320 19.96 4.53 9.13
N GLY A 321 19.41 4.11 10.28
CA GLY A 321 18.02 4.36 10.65
C GLY A 321 17.75 4.24 12.15
N GLY A 322 16.49 4.47 12.54
CA GLY A 322 16.10 4.52 13.95
C GLY A 322 16.73 5.70 14.68
N ASP A 323 16.91 5.53 15.99
CA ASP A 323 17.40 6.60 16.87
C ASP A 323 18.84 7.04 16.60
N ALA A 324 19.61 6.26 15.81
CA ALA A 324 20.97 6.61 15.39
C ALA A 324 21.02 7.80 14.42
N VAL A 325 19.93 8.04 13.69
CA VAL A 325 19.80 9.18 12.76
C VAL A 325 19.04 10.34 13.42
N HIS A 326 17.99 10.00 14.17
CA HIS A 326 17.14 10.96 14.83
C HIS A 326 16.44 10.29 16.01
N LYS A 327 16.65 10.80 17.23
CA LYS A 327 15.96 10.29 18.42
C LYS A 327 14.44 10.48 18.31
N ARG A 328 13.71 9.39 18.09
CA ARG A 328 12.24 9.37 17.97
C ARG A 328 11.63 8.57 19.11
N LYS A 329 10.65 9.17 19.78
CA LYS A 329 9.94 8.52 20.90
C LYS A 329 8.95 7.41 20.49
N LEU A 330 8.96 6.93 19.24
CA LEU A 330 7.95 6.00 18.73
C LEU A 330 8.62 4.72 18.23
N ALA A 331 8.50 3.62 18.97
CA ALA A 331 9.04 2.30 18.57
C ALA A 331 8.55 1.85 17.18
N ILE A 332 7.29 2.15 16.84
CA ILE A 332 6.72 1.88 15.51
C ILE A 332 7.48 2.59 14.38
N ARG A 333 8.07 3.76 14.64
CA ARG A 333 8.86 4.45 13.62
C ARG A 333 10.23 3.81 13.43
N ALA A 334 10.87 3.33 14.49
CA ALA A 334 12.10 2.57 14.36
C ALA A 334 11.89 1.27 13.55
N VAL A 335 10.78 0.54 13.80
CA VAL A 335 10.41 -0.63 12.97
C VAL A 335 10.18 -0.23 11.51
N ALA A 336 9.52 0.89 11.27
CA ALA A 336 9.32 1.42 9.91
C ALA A 336 10.63 1.79 9.22
N ASP A 337 11.57 2.44 9.93
CA ASP A 337 12.89 2.77 9.39
C ASP A 337 13.62 1.48 8.96
N GLY A 338 13.53 0.40 9.75
CA GLY A 338 14.12 -0.88 9.38
C GLY A 338 13.49 -1.52 8.13
N LYS A 339 12.16 -1.46 7.99
CA LYS A 339 11.44 -1.90 6.78
C LYS A 339 11.87 -1.11 5.54
N GLU A 340 11.88 0.22 5.65
CA GLU A 340 12.19 1.13 4.55
C GLU A 340 13.68 1.05 4.14
N ALA A 341 14.59 0.90 5.11
CA ALA A 341 16.01 0.69 4.87
C ALA A 341 16.27 -0.67 4.22
N ALA A 342 15.61 -1.74 4.64
CA ALA A 342 15.73 -3.07 4.03
C ALA A 342 15.38 -3.04 2.52
N ALA A 343 14.34 -2.30 2.12
CA ALA A 343 14.01 -2.11 0.70
C ALA A 343 15.12 -1.38 -0.08
N SER A 344 15.77 -0.39 0.54
CA SER A 344 16.88 0.37 -0.07
C SER A 344 18.15 -0.48 -0.17
N ILE A 345 18.42 -1.31 0.83
CA ILE A 345 19.52 -2.28 0.84
C ILE A 345 19.29 -3.36 -0.24
N ASP A 346 18.06 -3.87 -0.41
CA ASP A 346 17.74 -4.81 -1.48
C ASP A 346 17.98 -4.21 -2.88
N GLN A 347 17.57 -2.96 -3.10
CA GLN A 347 17.88 -2.24 -4.35
C GLN A 347 19.39 -2.15 -4.59
N TYR A 348 20.15 -1.78 -3.56
CA TYR A 348 21.61 -1.68 -3.64
C TYR A 348 22.28 -3.02 -3.96
N LEU A 349 21.92 -4.08 -3.23
CA LEU A 349 22.53 -5.41 -3.37
C LEU A 349 22.11 -6.13 -4.65
N SER A 350 20.96 -5.78 -5.23
CA SER A 350 20.50 -6.28 -6.54
C SER A 350 21.04 -5.49 -7.74
N GLY A 351 21.88 -4.48 -7.50
CA GLY A 351 22.45 -3.62 -8.55
C GLY A 351 21.42 -2.68 -9.20
N GLN A 352 20.25 -2.50 -8.57
CA GLN A 352 19.22 -1.58 -9.03
C GLN A 352 19.53 -0.14 -8.56
N PRO A 353 19.02 0.89 -9.25
CA PRO A 353 19.06 2.25 -8.73
C PRO A 353 18.40 2.33 -7.34
N VAL A 354 19.14 2.86 -6.36
CA VAL A 354 18.63 3.05 -5.00
C VAL A 354 17.72 4.27 -5.00
N THR A 355 16.41 4.04 -5.05
CA THR A 355 15.39 5.08 -5.09
C THR A 355 14.61 5.19 -3.78
N GLY A 356 14.83 4.27 -2.84
CA GLY A 356 14.09 4.15 -1.59
C GLY A 356 12.84 3.29 -1.72
N PRO A 357 12.07 3.12 -0.64
CA PRO A 357 10.82 2.38 -0.68
C PRO A 357 9.80 3.03 -1.62
N ALA A 358 9.08 2.21 -2.38
CA ALA A 358 8.02 2.68 -3.26
C ALA A 358 6.91 3.34 -2.43
N LYS A 359 6.49 4.54 -2.84
CA LYS A 359 5.33 5.21 -2.23
C LYS A 359 4.11 4.94 -3.10
N PRO A 360 3.10 4.20 -2.60
CA PRO A 360 1.90 3.95 -3.35
C PRO A 360 1.12 5.24 -3.64
N PHE A 361 0.57 5.34 -4.84
CA PHE A 361 -0.38 6.40 -5.18
C PHE A 361 -1.61 6.32 -4.27
N ASN A 362 -2.07 7.48 -3.81
CA ASN A 362 -3.22 7.58 -2.93
C ASN A 362 -3.97 8.89 -3.14
N THR A 363 -5.29 8.79 -3.35
CA THR A 363 -6.22 9.91 -3.19
C THR A 363 -6.73 9.97 -1.75
N ARG A 364 -7.24 11.12 -1.33
CA ARG A 364 -7.82 11.30 0.01
C ARG A 364 -9.15 12.00 -0.06
N ILE A 365 -10.13 11.52 0.70
CA ILE A 365 -11.44 12.19 0.86
C ILE A 365 -11.27 13.53 1.61
N GLY A 366 -10.27 13.62 2.50
CA GLY A 366 -10.11 14.77 3.38
C GLY A 366 -11.04 14.72 4.60
N LYS A 367 -11.44 15.89 5.11
CA LYS A 367 -12.37 15.99 6.25
C LYS A 367 -13.79 15.63 5.79
N LEU A 368 -14.46 14.77 6.56
CA LEU A 368 -15.86 14.41 6.28
C LEU A 368 -16.79 15.59 6.58
N LYS A 369 -17.78 15.80 5.70
CA LYS A 369 -18.98 16.60 5.99
C LYS A 369 -19.91 15.80 6.90
N ASP A 370 -20.90 16.47 7.50
CA ASP A 370 -21.78 15.83 8.49
C ASP A 370 -22.69 14.75 7.88
N ASP A 371 -23.23 14.99 6.68
CA ASP A 371 -24.00 14.01 5.89
C ASP A 371 -23.15 12.77 5.50
N GLU A 372 -21.86 12.99 5.23
CA GLU A 372 -20.93 11.90 4.89
C GLU A 372 -20.61 11.03 6.10
N LYS A 373 -20.59 11.61 7.31
CA LYS A 373 -20.38 10.85 8.55
C LYS A 373 -21.50 9.83 8.76
N GLU A 374 -22.75 10.21 8.53
CA GLU A 374 -23.89 9.31 8.65
C GLU A 374 -23.77 8.13 7.67
N THR A 375 -23.38 8.42 6.42
CA THR A 375 -23.16 7.38 5.40
C THR A 375 -22.04 6.41 5.82
N PHE A 376 -20.93 6.90 6.36
CA PHE A 376 -19.85 6.04 6.86
C PHE A 376 -20.25 5.26 8.11
N ALA A 377 -21.02 5.87 9.03
CA ALA A 377 -21.49 5.20 10.25
C ALA A 377 -22.29 3.95 9.92
N ALA A 378 -23.13 3.99 8.87
CA ALA A 378 -23.91 2.85 8.41
C ALA A 378 -23.06 1.65 7.93
N CYS A 379 -21.76 1.83 7.66
CA CYS A 379 -20.87 0.74 7.26
C CYS A 379 -20.35 -0.11 8.44
N GLY A 380 -20.48 0.39 9.68
CA GLY A 380 -19.92 -0.26 10.87
C GLY A 380 -20.94 -0.42 11.98
N SER A 381 -20.66 -1.31 12.93
CA SER A 381 -21.53 -1.55 14.08
C SER A 381 -21.61 -0.33 15.01
N GLU A 382 -22.80 -0.06 15.56
CA GLU A 382 -23.03 0.95 16.60
C GLU A 382 -22.62 0.47 18.01
N SER A 383 -22.20 -0.78 18.17
CA SER A 383 -21.71 -1.31 19.45
C SER A 383 -20.67 -0.37 20.07
N PRO A 384 -20.70 -0.08 21.38
CA PRO A 384 -19.77 0.85 22.04
C PRO A 384 -18.33 0.33 22.01
N ARG A 385 -17.36 1.24 22.20
CA ARG A 385 -15.94 0.88 22.19
C ARG A 385 -15.64 -0.01 23.40
N VAL A 386 -15.02 -1.16 23.17
CA VAL A 386 -14.62 -2.03 24.28
C VAL A 386 -13.49 -1.36 25.06
N THR A 387 -13.74 -1.06 26.33
CA THR A 387 -12.73 -0.48 27.23
C THR A 387 -12.09 -1.60 28.05
N LEU A 388 -10.77 -1.74 27.94
CA LEU A 388 -9.97 -2.63 28.78
C LEU A 388 -9.15 -1.81 29.79
N PRO A 389 -8.78 -2.37 30.95
CA PRO A 389 -7.79 -1.77 31.84
C PRO A 389 -6.47 -1.50 31.09
N GLU A 390 -5.74 -0.43 31.43
CA GLU A 390 -4.43 -0.12 30.82
C GLU A 390 -3.45 -1.29 30.98
N GLN A 391 -3.53 -1.97 32.11
CA GLN A 391 -2.79 -3.18 32.43
C GLN A 391 -3.80 -4.33 32.61
N GLY A 392 -3.78 -5.28 31.68
CA GLY A 392 -4.72 -6.40 31.69
C GLY A 392 -4.57 -7.31 30.48
N ASP A 393 -5.38 -8.36 30.46
CA ASP A 393 -5.52 -9.27 29.34
C ASP A 393 -6.00 -8.50 28.09
N GLY A 394 -5.63 -8.98 26.90
CA GLY A 394 -6.08 -8.40 25.63
C GLY A 394 -7.59 -8.60 25.42
N PHE A 395 -8.05 -8.37 24.19
CA PHE A 395 -9.43 -8.75 23.86
C PHE A 395 -9.64 -10.26 23.96
N THR A 396 -10.83 -10.66 24.39
CA THR A 396 -11.37 -12.00 24.09
C THR A 396 -11.80 -12.07 22.62
N ASP A 397 -12.03 -13.28 22.11
CA ASP A 397 -12.49 -13.49 20.72
C ASP A 397 -13.77 -12.71 20.40
N GLU A 398 -14.74 -12.74 21.32
CA GLU A 398 -16.00 -11.99 21.19
C GLU A 398 -15.75 -10.49 21.15
N GLN A 399 -14.94 -9.97 22.08
CA GLN A 399 -14.62 -8.54 22.14
C GLN A 399 -13.89 -8.08 20.88
N ALA A 400 -12.96 -8.89 20.37
CA ALA A 400 -12.21 -8.60 19.16
C ALA A 400 -13.14 -8.54 17.93
N ARG A 401 -14.11 -9.46 17.82
CA ARG A 401 -15.11 -9.43 16.74
C ARG A 401 -16.00 -8.20 16.82
N ILE A 402 -16.55 -7.90 18.00
CA ILE A 402 -17.41 -6.71 18.21
C ILE A 402 -16.64 -5.44 17.86
N GLU A 403 -15.40 -5.31 18.34
CA GLU A 403 -14.57 -4.14 18.07
C GLU A 403 -14.10 -4.08 16.60
N ALA A 404 -13.86 -5.21 15.94
CA ALA A 404 -13.53 -5.26 14.52
C ALA A 404 -14.72 -4.81 13.64
N ALA A 405 -15.94 -5.23 14.00
CA ALA A 405 -17.17 -4.82 13.32
C ALA A 405 -17.45 -3.31 13.44
N ARG A 406 -16.76 -2.58 14.32
CA ARG A 406 -16.82 -1.12 14.41
C ARG A 406 -16.11 -0.40 13.25
N CYS A 407 -15.34 -1.08 12.40
CA CYS A 407 -14.66 -0.45 11.28
C CYS A 407 -15.64 0.16 10.28
N LEU A 408 -15.35 1.37 9.79
CA LEU A 408 -16.18 2.05 8.78
C LEU A 408 -15.75 1.72 7.34
N HIS A 409 -14.79 0.80 7.16
CA HIS A 409 -14.29 0.36 5.84
C HIS A 409 -13.93 1.51 4.88
N CYS A 410 -13.22 2.53 5.39
CA CYS A 410 -12.95 3.77 4.63
C CYS A 410 -11.92 3.62 3.50
N ASP A 411 -11.20 2.51 3.44
CA ASP A 411 -10.24 2.22 2.38
C ASP A 411 -10.91 1.77 1.08
N CYS A 412 -10.18 1.85 -0.03
CA CYS A 412 -10.70 1.37 -1.29
C CYS A 412 -10.65 -0.16 -1.35
N ARG A 413 -11.81 -0.78 -1.59
CA ARG A 413 -11.96 -2.24 -1.76
C ARG A 413 -11.25 -2.82 -2.99
N LYS A 414 -10.80 -1.95 -3.91
CA LYS A 414 -10.06 -2.31 -5.13
C LYS A 414 -8.65 -1.72 -5.15
N ALA A 415 -8.04 -1.45 -3.98
CA ALA A 415 -6.78 -0.72 -3.91
C ALA A 415 -5.64 -1.40 -4.70
N ASP A 416 -5.61 -2.73 -4.73
CA ASP A 416 -4.49 -3.51 -5.29
C ASP A 416 -4.55 -3.63 -6.82
N ASP A 417 -5.75 -3.66 -7.41
CA ASP A 417 -6.01 -3.87 -8.83
C ASP A 417 -6.76 -2.71 -9.53
N CYS A 418 -6.92 -1.57 -8.86
CA CYS A 418 -7.48 -0.36 -9.46
C CYS A 418 -6.56 0.19 -10.56
N LYS A 419 -6.98 0.04 -11.83
CA LYS A 419 -6.25 0.53 -13.01
C LYS A 419 -6.01 2.04 -12.97
N LEU A 420 -6.99 2.82 -12.50
CA LEU A 420 -6.82 4.28 -12.36
C LEU A 420 -5.62 4.60 -11.45
N ARG A 421 -5.54 3.95 -10.27
CA ARG A 421 -4.44 4.12 -9.33
C ARG A 421 -3.10 3.68 -9.91
N GLN A 422 -3.05 2.51 -10.56
CA GLN A 422 -1.82 1.96 -11.14
C GLN A 422 -1.29 2.84 -12.27
N HIS A 423 -2.15 3.31 -13.18
CA HIS A 423 -1.76 4.24 -14.23
C HIS A 423 -1.37 5.60 -13.66
N SER A 424 -2.10 6.13 -12.67
CA SER A 424 -1.71 7.38 -11.99
C SER A 424 -0.34 7.30 -11.32
N GLN A 425 0.01 6.16 -10.71
CA GLN A 425 1.35 5.92 -10.19
C GLN A 425 2.40 5.94 -11.31
N SER A 426 2.15 5.18 -12.38
CA SER A 426 3.10 4.98 -13.49
C SER A 426 3.41 6.29 -14.22
N TYR A 427 2.38 7.11 -14.48
CA TYR A 427 2.50 8.41 -15.13
C TYR A 427 2.79 9.56 -14.15
N GLN A 428 2.99 9.26 -12.85
CA GLN A 428 3.24 10.24 -11.79
C GLN A 428 2.20 11.38 -11.76
N ALA A 429 0.93 11.02 -11.98
CA ALA A 429 -0.19 11.94 -11.97
C ALA A 429 -0.38 12.54 -10.57
N ARG A 430 -0.81 13.80 -10.51
CA ARG A 430 -1.12 14.51 -9.27
C ARG A 430 -2.63 14.73 -9.15
N ALA A 431 -3.27 14.01 -8.23
CA ALA A 431 -4.73 14.11 -8.03
C ALA A 431 -5.25 15.54 -7.80
N GLY A 432 -4.47 16.38 -7.11
CA GLY A 432 -4.83 17.78 -6.86
C GLY A 432 -4.39 18.79 -7.94
N ARG A 433 -3.96 18.34 -9.13
CA ARG A 433 -3.48 19.22 -10.20
C ARG A 433 -4.56 20.16 -10.73
N TYR A 434 -5.75 19.60 -10.95
CA TYR A 434 -6.95 20.32 -11.38
C TYR A 434 -7.91 20.40 -10.19
N LYS A 435 -8.51 21.56 -9.99
CA LYS A 435 -9.53 21.77 -8.96
C LYS A 435 -10.89 21.56 -9.60
N GLY A 436 -11.62 20.55 -9.13
CA GLY A 436 -13.02 20.34 -9.45
C GLY A 436 -13.92 20.58 -8.23
N ASP A 437 -15.23 20.57 -8.46
CA ASP A 437 -16.19 20.49 -7.37
C ASP A 437 -16.16 19.09 -6.77
N ARG A 438 -16.04 19.04 -5.44
CA ARG A 438 -15.98 17.77 -4.70
C ARG A 438 -17.36 17.10 -4.76
N ARG A 439 -17.46 15.96 -5.46
CA ARG A 439 -18.64 15.06 -5.39
C ARG A 439 -18.97 14.75 -3.92
N SER A 440 -20.25 14.58 -3.58
CA SER A 440 -20.61 14.06 -2.25
C SER A 440 -20.26 12.58 -2.15
N PHE A 441 -19.78 12.14 -0.99
CA PHE A 441 -19.64 10.71 -0.74
C PHE A 441 -21.03 10.08 -0.70
N THR A 442 -21.28 9.11 -1.58
CA THR A 442 -22.48 8.27 -1.53
C THR A 442 -22.06 6.82 -1.64
N GLN A 443 -22.76 5.95 -0.92
CA GLN A 443 -22.54 4.53 -0.95
C GLN A 443 -23.90 3.82 -1.02
N GLN A 444 -24.09 3.02 -2.05
CA GLN A 444 -25.28 2.17 -2.21
C GLN A 444 -24.91 0.74 -1.84
N VAL A 445 -25.62 0.20 -0.85
CA VAL A 445 -25.39 -1.12 -0.25
C VAL A 445 -26.62 -2.03 -0.35
N GLN A 446 -27.63 -1.63 -1.12
CA GLN A 446 -28.90 -2.36 -1.22
C GLN A 446 -28.78 -3.64 -2.07
N HIS A 447 -27.66 -3.87 -2.75
CA HIS A 447 -27.40 -5.13 -3.46
C HIS A 447 -26.77 -6.14 -2.50
N PRO A 448 -27.17 -7.43 -2.51
CA PRO A 448 -26.65 -8.45 -1.59
C PRO A 448 -25.14 -8.72 -1.66
N GLU A 449 -24.46 -8.24 -2.70
CA GLU A 449 -23.09 -8.63 -3.03
C GLU A 449 -22.25 -7.44 -3.52
N VAL A 450 -22.87 -6.34 -3.96
CA VAL A 450 -22.19 -5.23 -4.61
C VAL A 450 -22.42 -3.94 -3.83
N ILE A 451 -21.33 -3.19 -3.68
CA ILE A 451 -21.36 -1.82 -3.20
C ILE A 451 -21.06 -0.90 -4.38
N TYR A 452 -21.85 0.16 -4.51
CA TYR A 452 -21.58 1.23 -5.47
C TYR A 452 -21.25 2.55 -4.77
N GLU A 453 -20.05 3.06 -5.02
CA GLU A 453 -19.58 4.37 -4.54
C GLU A 453 -19.38 5.31 -5.72
N SER A 454 -20.37 6.16 -5.99
CA SER A 454 -20.38 7.02 -7.18
C SER A 454 -19.24 8.04 -7.20
N GLY A 455 -18.69 8.39 -6.03
CA GLY A 455 -17.54 9.29 -5.91
C GLY A 455 -16.28 8.74 -6.56
N LYS A 456 -16.14 7.41 -6.68
CA LYS A 456 -14.99 6.74 -7.31
C LYS A 456 -15.21 6.47 -8.80
N CYS A 457 -16.41 6.75 -9.33
CA CYS A 457 -16.77 6.46 -10.71
C CYS A 457 -16.13 7.50 -11.64
N ILE A 458 -15.51 7.02 -12.72
CA ILE A 458 -14.97 7.86 -13.80
C ILE A 458 -15.88 7.88 -15.05
N ASP A 459 -17.13 7.42 -14.89
CA ASP A 459 -18.17 7.46 -15.91
C ASP A 459 -17.76 6.81 -17.25
N CYS A 460 -16.98 5.73 -17.15
CA CYS A 460 -16.44 5.01 -18.30
C CYS A 460 -17.50 4.27 -19.15
N GLY A 461 -18.67 3.99 -18.56
CA GLY A 461 -19.80 3.32 -19.23
C GLY A 461 -19.68 1.80 -19.37
N LEU A 462 -18.60 1.16 -18.88
CA LEU A 462 -18.43 -0.30 -19.03
C LEU A 462 -19.58 -1.08 -18.36
N CYS A 463 -19.95 -0.70 -17.14
CA CYS A 463 -21.06 -1.36 -16.42
C CYS A 463 -22.43 -1.15 -17.11
N VAL A 464 -22.64 -0.01 -17.78
CA VAL A 464 -23.85 0.26 -18.58
C VAL A 464 -23.92 -0.69 -19.78
N GLN A 465 -22.81 -0.84 -20.51
CA GLN A 465 -22.75 -1.74 -21.67
C GLN A 465 -22.89 -3.21 -21.26
N ILE A 466 -22.21 -3.62 -20.20
CA ILE A 466 -22.27 -5.01 -19.68
C ILE A 466 -23.69 -5.36 -19.21
N ALA A 467 -24.35 -4.45 -18.48
CA ALA A 467 -25.73 -4.66 -18.04
C ALA A 467 -26.69 -4.80 -19.23
N ALA A 468 -26.54 -3.94 -20.25
CA ALA A 468 -27.35 -4.01 -21.46
C ALA A 468 -27.12 -5.33 -22.24
N GLU A 469 -25.87 -5.75 -22.40
CA GLU A 469 -25.51 -7.00 -23.08
C GLU A 469 -26.00 -8.25 -22.32
N ALA A 470 -25.97 -8.20 -20.99
CA ALA A 470 -26.52 -9.26 -20.15
C ALA A 470 -28.07 -9.32 -20.17
N GLY A 471 -28.73 -8.36 -20.81
CA GLY A 471 -30.19 -8.26 -20.87
C GLY A 471 -30.81 -7.91 -19.52
N GLU A 472 -30.13 -7.11 -18.70
CA GLU A 472 -30.70 -6.57 -17.46
C GLU A 472 -31.96 -5.77 -17.79
N LYS A 473 -33.06 -6.06 -17.10
CA LYS A 473 -34.35 -5.41 -17.37
C LYS A 473 -34.31 -3.91 -17.06
N ILE A 474 -33.64 -3.55 -15.98
CA ILE A 474 -33.47 -2.16 -15.53
C ILE A 474 -32.09 -1.64 -15.93
N GLY A 475 -31.03 -2.38 -15.63
CA GLY A 475 -29.66 -2.00 -15.96
C GLY A 475 -29.19 -0.71 -15.31
N LEU A 476 -28.04 -0.22 -15.78
CA LEU A 476 -27.48 1.07 -15.38
C LEU A 476 -27.54 2.05 -16.56
N THR A 477 -27.55 3.34 -16.27
CA THR A 477 -27.51 4.38 -17.32
C THR A 477 -26.76 5.62 -16.85
N PHE A 478 -26.49 6.53 -17.77
CA PHE A 478 -26.02 7.87 -17.45
C PHE A 478 -27.23 8.76 -17.12
N VAL A 479 -27.16 9.44 -15.98
CA VAL A 479 -28.14 10.45 -15.56
C VAL A 479 -27.45 11.80 -15.38
N GLY A 480 -28.20 12.88 -15.49
CA GLY A 480 -27.65 14.25 -15.43
C GLY A 480 -27.16 14.76 -16.80
N ARG A 481 -26.59 15.96 -16.81
CA ARG A 481 -26.01 16.61 -18.01
C ARG A 481 -24.77 17.43 -17.61
N GLY A 482 -23.80 17.56 -18.52
CA GLY A 482 -22.58 18.31 -18.26
C GLY A 482 -21.76 17.70 -17.13
N PHE A 483 -21.35 18.53 -16.16
CA PHE A 483 -20.56 18.10 -15.01
C PHE A 483 -21.35 17.23 -14.00
N ASP A 484 -22.68 17.20 -14.12
CA ASP A 484 -23.55 16.38 -13.26
C ASP A 484 -23.78 14.98 -13.81
N VAL A 485 -23.16 14.62 -14.94
CA VAL A 485 -23.28 13.27 -15.51
C VAL A 485 -22.69 12.25 -14.55
N ARG A 486 -23.47 11.21 -14.26
CA ARG A 486 -23.05 10.08 -13.44
C ARG A 486 -23.73 8.79 -13.87
N VAL A 487 -23.09 7.66 -13.62
CA VAL A 487 -23.75 6.36 -13.70
C VAL A 487 -24.70 6.18 -12.51
N ALA A 488 -25.95 5.79 -12.78
CA ALA A 488 -26.96 5.48 -11.76
C ALA A 488 -27.97 4.45 -12.26
N VAL A 489 -28.80 3.97 -11.33
CA VAL A 489 -29.99 3.17 -11.64
C VAL A 489 -31.13 4.11 -12.07
N PRO A 490 -31.85 3.84 -13.17
CA PRO A 490 -32.96 4.67 -13.61
C PRO A 490 -34.22 4.50 -12.73
N PHE A 491 -35.12 5.50 -12.79
CA PHE A 491 -36.50 5.44 -12.23
C PHE A 491 -36.63 4.97 -10.77
N ASP A 492 -35.70 5.39 -9.90
CA ASP A 492 -35.69 5.08 -8.45
C ASP A 492 -35.65 3.57 -8.10
N TYR A 493 -35.30 2.71 -9.07
CA TYR A 493 -35.02 1.31 -8.79
C TYR A 493 -33.74 1.15 -7.95
N SER A 494 -33.64 0.03 -7.25
CA SER A 494 -32.45 -0.30 -6.45
C SER A 494 -31.35 -0.93 -7.32
N MET A 495 -30.11 -0.87 -6.82
CA MET A 495 -28.97 -1.54 -7.45
C MET A 495 -29.19 -3.05 -7.61
N ALA A 496 -29.91 -3.69 -6.67
CA ALA A 496 -30.27 -5.10 -6.73
C ALA A 496 -31.17 -5.43 -7.94
N GLN A 497 -32.09 -4.52 -8.28
CA GLN A 497 -32.97 -4.66 -9.45
C GLN A 497 -32.26 -4.29 -10.76
N ALA A 498 -31.21 -3.48 -10.68
CA ALA A 498 -30.42 -3.05 -11.83
C ALA A 498 -29.46 -4.12 -12.35
N LEU A 499 -28.91 -4.94 -11.45
CA LEU A 499 -27.82 -5.87 -11.72
C LEU A 499 -28.13 -7.29 -11.22
N GLU A 500 -29.23 -7.88 -11.66
CA GLU A 500 -29.65 -9.22 -11.21
C GLU A 500 -28.69 -10.34 -11.69
N ARG A 501 -28.05 -10.16 -12.83
CA ARG A 501 -27.23 -11.17 -13.54
C ARG A 501 -25.82 -10.71 -13.84
N ALA A 502 -25.62 -9.40 -13.98
CA ALA A 502 -24.39 -8.77 -14.46
C ALA A 502 -23.49 -8.24 -13.35
N ALA A 503 -23.93 -8.25 -12.08
CA ALA A 503 -23.22 -7.71 -10.92
C ALA A 503 -21.73 -8.04 -10.90
N GLY A 504 -21.37 -9.33 -10.89
CA GLY A 504 -19.98 -9.77 -10.84
C GLY A 504 -19.15 -9.33 -12.06
N LYS A 505 -19.75 -9.35 -13.26
CA LYS A 505 -19.07 -8.88 -14.48
C LYS A 505 -18.82 -7.37 -14.43
N CYS A 506 -19.78 -6.60 -13.94
CA CYS A 506 -19.64 -5.15 -13.76
C CYS A 506 -18.55 -4.80 -12.73
N VAL A 507 -18.47 -5.51 -11.61
CA VAL A 507 -17.42 -5.33 -10.60
C VAL A 507 -16.04 -5.66 -11.18
N ALA A 508 -15.91 -6.77 -11.89
CA ALA A 508 -14.65 -7.17 -12.53
C ALA A 508 -14.20 -6.13 -13.56
N ALA A 509 -15.11 -5.63 -14.39
CA ALA A 509 -14.82 -4.65 -15.44
C ALA A 509 -14.59 -3.22 -14.92
N CYS A 510 -15.02 -2.88 -13.70
CA CYS A 510 -14.85 -1.54 -13.16
C CYS A 510 -13.35 -1.19 -13.08
N PRO A 511 -12.84 -0.17 -13.79
CA PRO A 511 -11.42 0.16 -13.80
C PRO A 511 -10.98 0.91 -12.53
N THR A 512 -11.94 1.24 -11.67
CA THR A 512 -11.77 1.88 -10.37
C THR A 512 -12.40 1.01 -9.28
N GLY A 513 -12.45 1.50 -8.04
CA GLY A 513 -13.19 0.86 -6.96
C GLY A 513 -14.63 1.35 -6.79
N ALA A 514 -15.26 1.90 -7.85
CA ALA A 514 -16.63 2.41 -7.77
C ALA A 514 -17.66 1.30 -7.58
N LEU A 515 -17.52 0.19 -8.32
CA LEU A 515 -18.26 -1.04 -8.09
C LEU A 515 -17.30 -2.07 -7.49
N ALA A 516 -17.64 -2.57 -6.31
CA ALA A 516 -16.84 -3.57 -5.59
C ALA A 516 -17.76 -4.58 -4.90
N PHE A 517 -17.21 -5.75 -4.56
CA PHE A 517 -17.94 -6.69 -3.70
C PHE A 517 -18.04 -6.16 -2.26
N THR A 518 -19.11 -6.55 -1.56
CA THR A 518 -19.36 -6.19 -0.15
C THR A 518 -18.34 -6.80 0.83
N GLY A 519 -17.79 -7.97 0.48
CA GLY A 519 -16.84 -8.77 1.28
C GLY A 519 -15.43 -8.23 1.38
#